data_AF-A0A0M9GSA6-F1
#
_entry.id   AF-A0A0M9GSA6-F1
#
_cell.length_a   1.000
_cell.length_b   1.000
_cell.length_c   1.000
_cell.angle_alpha   90.00
_cell.angle_beta   90.00
_cell.angle_gamma   90.00
#
_symmetry.space_group_name_H-M   'P 1'
#
loop_
_entity.id
_entity.type
_entity.pdbx_description
1 polymer ?
#
loop_
_entity_poly.entity_id
_entity_poly.type
_entity_poly.pdbx_seq_one_letter_code
_entity_poly.pdbx_strand_id
1 'polypeptide(L)'
;MKEQHNQDQELYQLEDEMKEMFSSYVVKSPSSQDTKTLLAALQPTFNEIGISPVEEFKQEAIHRPSFLSQLRSQISFYQWHFWVMSTLIFVMLTLFSSNVYVTEATQFYQFAIPLSMLVGVFYTYQTWNKQMRTIESITPFPPALLLLTRMVIILIMNIILGILGSFYLSFKVQHFQLLPFLLDWIAPAMLIYGMIAYVMMRKGVKFGLAFGIAAWTALMIAGSLYQAQGYAYIPFSHSQVAGIQSSFVTLGLFLLFLAYKKSLKLQTMFR
;
A
#
# COMPACT_ATOMS: atom_id res chain seq x y z
N MET A 1 -23.40 36.47 21.20
CA MET A 1 -24.60 36.88 20.43
C MET A 1 -24.29 37.56 19.09
N LYS A 2 -23.18 38.29 18.90
CA LYS A 2 -22.83 38.90 17.60
C LYS A 2 -22.31 37.91 16.54
N GLU A 3 -21.70 36.79 16.92
CA GLU A 3 -21.12 35.83 15.97
C GLU A 3 -22.17 34.94 15.27
N GLN A 4 -23.25 34.54 15.94
CA GLN A 4 -24.33 33.76 15.32
C GLN A 4 -25.02 34.54 14.20
N HIS A 5 -25.24 35.84 14.39
CA HIS A 5 -25.89 36.68 13.40
C HIS A 5 -25.08 36.82 12.10
N ASN A 6 -23.76 36.70 12.19
CA ASN A 6 -22.86 36.76 11.05
C ASN A 6 -22.82 35.43 10.27
N GLN A 7 -22.88 34.29 10.98
CA GLN A 7 -22.99 32.96 10.35
C GLN A 7 -24.32 32.78 9.62
N ASP A 8 -25.42 33.27 10.19
CA ASP A 8 -26.73 33.19 9.55
C ASP A 8 -26.75 34.04 8.26
N GLN A 9 -26.12 35.22 8.27
CA GLN A 9 -26.00 36.07 7.08
C GLN A 9 -25.12 35.45 5.99
N GLU A 10 -24.01 34.81 6.34
CA GLU A 10 -23.18 34.07 5.39
C GLU A 10 -23.95 32.89 4.77
N LEU A 11 -24.76 32.17 5.57
CA LEU A 11 -25.60 31.08 5.08
C LEU A 11 -26.66 31.56 4.09
N TYR A 12 -27.32 32.70 4.36
CA TYR A 12 -28.30 33.26 3.43
C TYR A 12 -27.66 33.77 2.14
N GLN A 13 -26.45 34.34 2.20
CA GLN A 13 -25.71 34.74 1.00
C GLN A 13 -25.31 33.53 0.15
N LEU A 14 -24.81 32.47 0.79
CA LEU A 14 -24.47 31.22 0.11
C LEU A 14 -25.71 30.56 -0.51
N GLU A 15 -26.86 30.59 0.17
CA GLU A 15 -28.11 30.07 -0.36
C GLU A 15 -28.52 30.82 -1.63
N ASP A 16 -28.43 32.15 -1.65
CA ASP A 16 -28.82 32.96 -2.81
C ASP A 16 -27.85 32.80 -4.00
N GLU A 17 -26.55 32.71 -3.75
CA GLU A 17 -25.54 32.42 -4.77
C GLU A 17 -25.71 31.00 -5.38
N MET A 18 -26.07 30.03 -4.54
CA MET A 18 -26.27 28.64 -4.96
C MET A 18 -27.62 28.44 -5.66
N LYS A 19 -28.65 29.19 -5.30
CA LYS A 19 -30.02 29.05 -5.81
C LYS A 19 -30.10 29.19 -7.33
N GLU A 20 -29.33 30.10 -7.93
CA GLU A 20 -29.31 30.28 -9.38
C GLU A 20 -28.69 29.05 -10.08
N MET A 21 -27.58 28.52 -9.57
CA MET A 21 -26.96 27.28 -10.08
C MET A 21 -27.87 26.06 -9.91
N PHE A 22 -28.51 25.91 -8.75
CA PHE A 22 -29.38 24.77 -8.48
C PHE A 22 -30.78 24.90 -9.09
N SER A 23 -31.21 26.09 -9.52
CA SER A 23 -32.53 26.30 -10.15
C SER A 23 -32.76 25.40 -11.36
N SER A 24 -31.69 25.10 -12.11
CA SER A 24 -31.70 24.17 -13.25
C SER A 24 -31.87 22.69 -12.84
N TYR A 25 -31.58 22.36 -11.58
CA TYR A 25 -31.69 21.03 -10.97
C TYR A 25 -32.91 20.90 -10.05
N VAL A 26 -33.68 21.97 -9.81
CA VAL A 26 -34.95 21.90 -9.09
C VAL A 26 -36.00 21.28 -10.00
N VAL A 27 -36.08 19.96 -9.95
CA VAL A 27 -37.14 19.19 -10.61
C VAL A 27 -38.45 19.47 -9.89
N LYS A 28 -39.50 19.81 -10.64
CA LYS A 28 -40.86 19.99 -10.09
C LYS A 28 -41.25 18.73 -9.31
N SER A 29 -41.81 18.91 -8.12
CA SER A 29 -42.38 17.79 -7.37
C SER A 29 -43.39 17.04 -8.26
N PRO A 30 -43.32 15.70 -8.32
CA PRO A 30 -44.14 14.91 -9.22
C PRO A 30 -45.62 15.18 -8.92
N SER A 31 -46.44 15.35 -9.95
CA SER A 31 -47.86 15.56 -9.76
C SER A 31 -48.52 14.26 -9.27
N SER A 32 -49.70 14.38 -8.67
CA SER A 32 -50.54 13.22 -8.32
C SER A 32 -50.85 12.34 -9.53
N GLN A 33 -50.80 12.90 -10.74
CA GLN A 33 -51.07 12.19 -11.98
C GLN A 33 -49.84 11.42 -12.47
N ASP A 34 -48.64 11.99 -12.34
CA ASP A 34 -47.37 11.31 -12.62
C ASP A 34 -47.17 10.13 -11.67
N THR A 35 -47.56 10.31 -10.40
CA THR A 35 -47.51 9.24 -9.39
C THR A 35 -48.45 8.09 -9.75
N LYS A 36 -49.67 8.38 -10.23
CA LYS A 36 -50.62 7.35 -10.70
C LYS A 36 -50.12 6.63 -11.94
N THR A 37 -49.53 7.35 -12.89
CA THR A 37 -48.93 6.78 -14.10
C THR A 37 -47.75 5.87 -13.77
N LEU A 38 -46.88 6.29 -12.84
CA LEU A 38 -45.77 5.48 -12.35
C LEU A 38 -46.27 4.21 -11.64
N LEU A 39 -47.27 4.33 -10.75
CA LEU A 39 -47.87 3.19 -10.07
C LEU A 39 -48.51 2.21 -11.07
N ALA A 40 -49.23 2.71 -12.07
CA ALA A 40 -49.82 1.86 -13.11
C ALA A 40 -48.74 1.16 -13.96
N ALA A 41 -47.62 1.81 -14.23
CA ALA A 41 -46.49 1.23 -14.97
C ALA A 41 -45.72 0.17 -14.14
N LEU A 42 -45.66 0.33 -12.82
CA LEU A 42 -44.97 -0.59 -11.89
C LEU A 42 -45.87 -1.74 -11.38
N GLN A 43 -47.19 -1.59 -11.44
CA GLN A 43 -48.15 -2.61 -11.03
C GLN A 43 -47.94 -3.98 -11.70
N PRO A 44 -47.69 -4.10 -13.03
CA PRO A 44 -47.44 -5.39 -13.64
C PRO A 44 -46.17 -6.07 -13.12
N THR A 45 -45.09 -5.32 -12.90
CA THR A 45 -43.83 -5.85 -12.33
C THR A 45 -44.01 -6.28 -10.88
N PHE A 46 -44.78 -5.54 -10.08
CA PHE A 46 -45.14 -5.95 -8.71
C PHE A 46 -45.99 -7.22 -8.68
N ASN A 47 -46.90 -7.37 -9.64
CA ASN A 47 -47.73 -8.58 -9.75
C ASN A 47 -46.88 -9.81 -10.15
N GLU A 48 -45.84 -9.64 -10.97
CA GLU A 48 -44.87 -10.71 -11.28
C GLU A 48 -44.03 -11.11 -10.06
N ILE A 49 -43.63 -10.14 -9.22
CA ILE A 49 -42.86 -10.39 -7.99
C ILE A 49 -43.72 -11.11 -6.92
N GLY A 50 -45.03 -10.90 -6.90
CA GLY A 50 -45.94 -11.54 -5.94
C GLY A 50 -46.29 -13.01 -6.24
N ILE A 51 -46.06 -13.48 -7.47
CA ILE A 51 -46.44 -14.83 -7.92
C ILE A 51 -45.24 -15.79 -7.88
N SER A 52 -44.02 -15.29 -8.08
CA SER A 52 -42.82 -16.07 -7.83
C SER A 52 -42.51 -16.06 -6.33
N PRO A 53 -42.26 -17.22 -5.67
CA PRO A 53 -41.62 -17.18 -4.37
C PRO A 53 -40.36 -16.34 -4.57
N VAL A 54 -40.17 -15.32 -3.73
CA VAL A 54 -39.01 -14.44 -3.76
C VAL A 54 -37.79 -15.33 -3.89
N GLU A 55 -37.30 -15.53 -5.12
CA GLU A 55 -35.92 -15.88 -5.34
C GLU A 55 -35.26 -14.64 -4.77
N GLU A 56 -34.90 -14.73 -3.48
CA GLU A 56 -33.93 -13.84 -2.84
C GLU A 56 -32.96 -13.56 -3.95
N PHE A 57 -32.93 -12.30 -4.42
CA PHE A 57 -31.98 -11.84 -5.42
C PHE A 57 -30.71 -12.59 -5.07
N LYS A 58 -30.37 -13.60 -5.89
CA LYS A 58 -29.10 -14.31 -5.74
C LYS A 58 -28.17 -13.17 -6.04
N GLN A 59 -27.76 -12.45 -4.99
CA GLN A 59 -26.72 -11.46 -5.02
C GLN A 59 -25.64 -12.25 -5.70
N GLU A 60 -25.44 -12.00 -7.00
CA GLU A 60 -24.48 -12.70 -7.81
C GLU A 60 -23.25 -12.70 -6.96
N ALA A 61 -22.88 -13.89 -6.46
CA ALA A 61 -22.04 -14.01 -5.28
C ALA A 61 -20.84 -13.13 -5.53
N ILE A 62 -20.82 -11.92 -4.92
CA ILE A 62 -19.92 -10.85 -5.33
C ILE A 62 -18.56 -11.47 -5.16
N HIS A 63 -17.96 -11.84 -6.29
CA HIS A 63 -16.89 -12.81 -6.28
C HIS A 63 -15.79 -12.13 -5.50
N ARG A 64 -15.51 -12.66 -4.29
CA ARG A 64 -14.60 -12.00 -3.35
C ARG A 64 -13.35 -11.66 -4.14
N PRO A 65 -13.02 -10.38 -4.32
CA PRO A 65 -11.85 -10.01 -5.08
C PRO A 65 -10.66 -10.57 -4.32
N SER A 66 -10.13 -11.68 -4.84
CA SER A 66 -8.94 -12.33 -4.29
C SER A 66 -7.85 -11.29 -4.17
N PHE A 67 -7.04 -11.36 -3.12
CA PHE A 67 -5.89 -10.48 -2.95
C PHE A 67 -4.99 -10.45 -4.20
N LEU A 68 -4.92 -11.57 -4.94
CA LEU A 68 -4.23 -11.65 -6.23
C LEU A 68 -4.91 -10.85 -7.35
N SER A 69 -6.24 -10.85 -7.40
CA SER A 69 -7.02 -10.03 -8.33
C SER A 69 -6.86 -8.54 -8.00
N GLN A 70 -6.84 -8.21 -6.71
CA GLN A 70 -6.56 -6.86 -6.24
C GLN A 70 -5.13 -6.43 -6.58
N LEU A 71 -4.12 -7.29 -6.40
CA LEU A 71 -2.75 -7.04 -6.84
C LEU A 71 -2.69 -6.72 -8.34
N ARG A 72 -3.33 -7.55 -9.18
CA ARG A 72 -3.37 -7.36 -10.63
C ARG A 72 -4.03 -6.03 -11.01
N SER A 73 -5.15 -5.69 -10.37
CA SER A 73 -5.84 -4.43 -10.58
C SER A 73 -4.98 -3.23 -10.16
N GLN A 74 -4.26 -3.33 -9.04
CA GLN A 74 -3.38 -2.26 -8.56
C GLN A 74 -2.12 -2.08 -9.43
N ILE A 75 -1.62 -3.14 -10.08
CA ILE A 75 -0.50 -3.01 -11.02
C ILE A 75 -0.88 -2.09 -12.20
N SER A 76 -2.10 -2.21 -12.71
CA SER A 76 -2.61 -1.35 -13.79
C SER A 76 -2.78 0.12 -13.38
N PHE A 77 -2.81 0.42 -12.08
CA PHE A 77 -2.93 1.79 -11.57
C PHE A 77 -1.59 2.53 -11.61
N TYR A 78 -0.46 1.82 -11.63
CA TYR A 78 0.86 2.45 -11.73
C TYR A 78 1.11 2.95 -13.14
N GLN A 79 1.31 4.26 -13.28
CA GLN A 79 1.69 4.88 -14.56
C GLN A 79 3.04 4.36 -15.05
N TRP A 80 3.23 4.29 -16.36
CA TRP A 80 4.48 3.86 -17.01
C TRP A 80 5.72 4.59 -16.47
N HIS A 81 5.61 5.90 -16.18
CA HIS A 81 6.69 6.71 -15.63
C HIS A 81 7.24 6.17 -14.30
N PHE A 82 6.38 5.61 -13.42
CA PHE A 82 6.82 5.03 -12.16
C PHE A 82 7.77 3.85 -12.40
N TRP A 83 7.44 2.98 -13.35
CA TRP A 83 8.25 1.82 -13.72
C TRP A 83 9.58 2.23 -14.33
N VAL A 84 9.56 3.21 -15.24
CA VAL A 84 10.79 3.73 -15.88
C VAL A 84 11.71 4.38 -14.84
N MET A 85 11.19 5.26 -13.99
CA MET A 85 12.00 5.95 -12.97
C MET A 85 12.56 4.96 -11.95
N SER A 86 11.75 4.01 -11.47
CA SER A 86 12.22 2.98 -10.53
C SER A 86 13.33 2.13 -11.15
N THR A 87 13.17 1.72 -12.41
CA THR A 87 14.19 0.97 -13.14
C THR A 87 15.47 1.79 -13.31
N LEU A 88 15.34 3.05 -13.71
CA LEU A 88 16.48 3.95 -13.92
C LEU A 88 17.26 4.17 -12.62
N ILE A 89 16.57 4.38 -11.49
CA ILE A 89 17.20 4.51 -10.17
C ILE A 89 17.96 3.23 -9.80
N PHE A 90 17.37 2.06 -10.01
CA PHE A 90 18.05 0.78 -9.72
C PHE A 90 19.23 0.49 -10.66
N VAL A 91 19.13 0.89 -11.93
CA VAL A 91 20.24 0.80 -12.88
C VAL A 91 21.38 1.71 -12.42
N MET A 92 21.09 2.96 -12.06
CA MET A 92 22.10 3.88 -11.50
C MET A 92 22.73 3.32 -10.23
N LEU A 93 21.92 2.79 -9.30
CA LEU A 93 22.40 2.14 -8.08
C LEU A 93 23.35 0.97 -8.39
N THR A 94 22.98 0.11 -9.35
CA THR A 94 23.76 -1.06 -9.75
C THR A 94 25.08 -0.64 -10.40
N LEU A 95 25.03 0.32 -11.33
CA LEU A 95 26.23 0.85 -12.01
C LEU A 95 27.16 1.54 -11.03
N PHE A 96 26.62 2.34 -10.11
CA PHE A 96 27.41 2.96 -9.06
C PHE A 96 28.09 1.90 -8.19
N SER A 97 27.34 0.90 -7.72
CA SER A 97 27.84 -0.20 -6.90
C SER A 97 28.91 -1.05 -7.61
N SER A 98 28.91 -1.09 -8.94
CA SER A 98 29.90 -1.86 -9.71
C SER A 98 31.31 -1.27 -9.70
N ASN A 99 31.45 0.00 -9.32
CA ASN A 99 32.74 0.72 -9.29
C ASN A 99 33.34 0.80 -7.88
N VAL A 100 32.75 0.11 -6.91
CA VAL A 100 33.04 0.26 -5.49
C VAL A 100 33.29 -1.11 -4.86
N TYR A 101 33.92 -1.16 -3.69
CA TYR A 101 34.09 -2.37 -2.91
C TYR A 101 32.75 -3.02 -2.55
N VAL A 102 32.74 -4.35 -2.44
CA VAL A 102 31.53 -5.16 -2.16
C VAL A 102 30.84 -4.70 -0.86
N THR A 103 31.61 -4.34 0.16
CA THR A 103 31.08 -3.85 1.45
C THR A 103 30.26 -2.57 1.30
N GLU A 104 30.70 -1.64 0.48
CA GLU A 104 30.03 -0.37 0.22
C GLU A 104 28.81 -0.58 -0.71
N ALA A 105 28.95 -1.45 -1.72
CA ALA A 105 27.82 -1.89 -2.55
C ALA A 105 26.68 -2.48 -1.68
N THR A 106 27.00 -3.34 -0.72
CA THR A 106 26.00 -3.88 0.22
C THR A 106 25.30 -2.78 1.00
N GLN A 107 26.04 -1.81 1.54
CA GLN A 107 25.46 -0.67 2.27
C GLN A 107 24.52 0.15 1.38
N PHE A 108 24.89 0.41 0.12
CA PHE A 108 24.04 1.14 -0.81
C PHE A 108 22.71 0.40 -1.07
N TYR A 109 22.74 -0.92 -1.23
CA TYR A 109 21.52 -1.71 -1.39
C TYR A 109 20.66 -1.72 -0.12
N GLN A 110 21.28 -1.91 1.05
CA GLN A 110 20.60 -1.85 2.35
C GLN A 110 19.94 -0.48 2.60
N PHE A 111 20.53 0.59 2.08
CA PHE A 111 19.99 1.95 2.19
C PHE A 111 18.90 2.24 1.15
N ALA A 112 19.18 1.97 -0.12
CA ALA A 112 18.32 2.35 -1.23
C ALA A 112 17.00 1.57 -1.26
N ILE A 113 16.99 0.29 -0.87
CA ILE A 113 15.79 -0.55 -0.98
C ILE A 113 14.69 -0.16 0.02
N PRO A 114 14.98 0.01 1.33
CA PRO A 114 13.99 0.56 2.26
C PRO A 114 13.64 2.01 1.96
N LEU A 115 14.55 2.80 1.38
CA LEU A 115 14.22 4.17 0.98
C LEU A 115 13.24 4.20 -0.21
N SER A 116 13.47 3.38 -1.23
CA SER A 116 12.58 3.30 -2.40
C SER A 116 11.19 2.80 -2.01
N MET A 117 11.10 1.95 -0.99
CA MET A 117 9.83 1.63 -0.34
C MET A 117 9.11 2.87 0.18
N LEU A 118 9.77 3.65 1.03
CA LEU A 118 9.18 4.81 1.68
C LEU A 118 8.70 5.80 0.63
N VAL A 119 9.55 6.08 -0.37
CA VAL A 119 9.20 6.94 -1.51
C VAL A 119 8.01 6.37 -2.28
N GLY A 120 7.99 5.07 -2.57
CA GLY A 120 6.87 4.42 -3.24
C GLY A 120 5.56 4.50 -2.44
N VAL A 121 5.64 4.40 -1.10
CA VAL A 121 4.47 4.61 -0.23
C VAL A 121 4.04 6.07 -0.22
N PHE A 122 4.95 7.03 -0.18
CA PHE A 122 4.60 8.46 -0.24
C PHE A 122 3.98 8.86 -1.59
N TYR A 123 4.54 8.36 -2.70
CA TYR A 123 3.97 8.54 -4.04
C TYR A 123 2.55 8.00 -4.09
N THR A 124 2.35 6.82 -3.50
CA THR A 124 1.05 6.19 -3.36
C THR A 124 0.11 6.98 -2.44
N TYR A 125 0.64 7.61 -1.41
CA TYR A 125 -0.12 8.38 -0.42
C TYR A 125 -0.75 9.64 -1.01
N GLN A 126 -0.31 10.10 -2.18
CA GLN A 126 -0.92 11.21 -2.90
C GLN A 126 -2.41 10.94 -3.27
N THR A 127 -2.85 9.67 -3.26
CA THR A 127 -4.28 9.32 -3.38
C THR A 127 -5.10 9.54 -2.11
N TRP A 128 -4.49 9.95 -0.98
CA TRP A 128 -5.16 10.32 0.28
C TRP A 128 -5.77 11.72 0.18
N ASN A 129 -6.48 12.03 -0.91
CA ASN A 129 -7.24 13.27 -0.95
C ASN A 129 -8.49 13.10 -0.08
N LYS A 130 -8.88 14.14 0.67
CA LYS A 130 -9.98 14.07 1.66
C LYS A 130 -11.29 13.65 0.98
N GLN A 131 -11.48 14.04 -0.28
CA GLN A 131 -12.62 13.63 -1.14
C GLN A 131 -12.57 12.14 -1.52
N MET A 132 -11.38 11.58 -1.75
CA MET A 132 -11.20 10.16 -2.08
C MET A 132 -11.59 9.26 -0.89
N ARG A 133 -11.34 9.72 0.35
CA ARG A 133 -11.76 8.99 1.56
C ARG A 133 -13.29 8.88 1.69
N THR A 134 -14.02 9.89 1.24
CA THR A 134 -15.49 9.86 1.19
C THR A 134 -15.95 8.81 0.19
N ILE A 135 -15.35 8.75 -0.99
CA ILE A 135 -15.64 7.73 -2.01
C ILE A 135 -15.21 6.33 -1.54
N GLU A 136 -14.07 6.22 -0.86
CA GLU A 136 -13.56 4.96 -0.32
C GLU A 136 -14.44 4.43 0.83
N SER A 137 -15.07 5.31 1.61
CA SER A 137 -16.02 4.91 2.67
C SER A 137 -17.30 4.24 2.14
N ILE A 138 -17.58 4.41 0.85
CA ILE A 138 -18.70 3.77 0.14
C ILE A 138 -18.24 2.51 -0.62
N THR A 139 -16.92 2.26 -0.69
CA THR A 139 -16.37 1.06 -1.35
C THR A 139 -15.99 -0.02 -0.33
N PRO A 140 -16.07 -1.30 -0.70
CA PRO A 140 -15.88 -2.43 0.22
C PRO A 140 -14.44 -2.66 0.70
N PHE A 141 -13.47 -1.79 0.34
CA PHE A 141 -12.06 -2.02 0.63
C PHE A 141 -11.50 -1.00 1.65
N PRO A 142 -11.01 -1.45 2.82
CA PRO A 142 -10.38 -0.56 3.77
C PRO A 142 -9.07 0.00 3.20
N PRO A 143 -8.76 1.30 3.41
CA PRO A 143 -7.58 1.98 2.82
C PRO A 143 -6.25 1.33 3.21
N ALA A 144 -6.18 0.72 4.40
CA ALA A 144 -5.01 -0.02 4.86
C ALA A 144 -4.70 -1.22 3.94
N LEU A 145 -5.72 -1.91 3.41
CA LEU A 145 -5.56 -3.06 2.52
C LEU A 145 -5.02 -2.62 1.16
N LEU A 146 -5.52 -1.50 0.61
CA LEU A 146 -4.99 -0.94 -0.64
C LEU A 146 -3.52 -0.57 -0.51
N LEU A 147 -3.15 0.08 0.59
CA LEU A 147 -1.75 0.38 0.89
C LEU A 147 -0.90 -0.89 1.04
N LEU A 148 -1.39 -1.91 1.75
CA LEU A 148 -0.68 -3.19 1.88
C LEU A 148 -0.38 -3.81 0.51
N THR A 149 -1.38 -3.87 -0.36
CA THR A 149 -1.25 -4.40 -1.72
C THR A 149 -0.20 -3.63 -2.51
N ARG A 150 -0.24 -2.30 -2.46
CA ARG A 150 0.73 -1.44 -3.16
C ARG A 150 2.14 -1.60 -2.60
N MET A 151 2.29 -1.76 -1.28
CA MET A 151 3.58 -2.04 -0.64
C MET A 151 4.16 -3.39 -1.05
N VAL A 152 3.32 -4.42 -1.19
CA VAL A 152 3.74 -5.73 -1.69
C VAL A 152 4.21 -5.64 -3.14
N ILE A 153 3.56 -4.85 -4.00
CA ILE A 153 4.02 -4.60 -5.37
C ILE A 153 5.42 -3.96 -5.37
N ILE A 154 5.61 -2.90 -4.56
CA ILE A 154 6.91 -2.22 -4.47
C ILE A 154 8.00 -3.16 -3.92
N LEU A 155 7.67 -3.99 -2.92
CA LEU A 155 8.57 -5.00 -2.38
C LEU A 155 9.00 -6.01 -3.45
N ILE A 156 8.05 -6.59 -4.19
CA ILE A 156 8.34 -7.56 -5.25
C ILE A 156 9.22 -6.91 -6.33
N MET A 157 8.89 -5.69 -6.75
CA MET A 157 9.67 -4.94 -7.73
C MET A 157 11.11 -4.72 -7.24
N ASN A 158 11.30 -4.25 -6.01
CA ASN A 158 12.61 -4.04 -5.42
C ASN A 158 13.42 -5.33 -5.31
N ILE A 159 12.77 -6.45 -4.97
CA ILE A 159 13.41 -7.76 -4.93
C ILE A 159 13.88 -8.16 -6.33
N ILE A 160 13.02 -8.03 -7.36
CA ILE A 160 13.38 -8.38 -8.74
C ILE A 160 14.54 -7.52 -9.25
N LEU A 161 14.43 -6.19 -9.13
CA LEU A 161 15.48 -5.28 -9.57
C LEU A 161 16.78 -5.47 -8.78
N GLY A 162 16.67 -5.71 -7.47
CA GLY A 162 17.80 -5.99 -6.60
C GLY A 162 18.52 -7.30 -6.96
N ILE A 163 17.78 -8.36 -7.27
CA ILE A 163 18.33 -9.64 -7.73
C ILE A 163 19.02 -9.46 -9.09
N LEU A 164 18.38 -8.78 -10.05
CA LEU A 164 18.98 -8.52 -11.36
C LEU A 164 20.29 -7.73 -11.23
N GLY A 165 20.31 -6.70 -10.39
CA GLY A 165 21.51 -5.93 -10.10
C GLY A 165 22.60 -6.77 -9.40
N SER A 166 22.22 -7.62 -8.45
CA SER A 166 23.15 -8.54 -7.78
C SER A 166 23.76 -9.54 -8.76
N PHE A 167 22.96 -10.05 -9.71
CA PHE A 167 23.44 -10.93 -10.78
C PHE A 167 24.43 -10.21 -11.70
N TYR A 168 24.14 -8.97 -12.07
CA TYR A 168 25.06 -8.15 -12.86
C TYR A 168 26.40 -7.94 -12.14
N LEU A 169 26.36 -7.61 -10.84
CA LEU A 169 27.57 -7.43 -10.02
C LEU A 169 28.41 -8.71 -9.94
N SER A 170 27.77 -9.88 -9.89
CA SER A 170 28.46 -11.18 -9.88
C SER A 170 29.33 -11.43 -11.11
N PHE A 171 29.06 -10.79 -12.25
CA PHE A 171 29.88 -10.89 -13.44
C PHE A 171 30.98 -9.82 -13.53
N LYS A 172 30.83 -8.72 -12.80
CA LYS A 172 31.73 -7.56 -12.88
C LYS A 172 32.77 -7.52 -11.77
N VAL A 173 32.39 -7.94 -10.57
CA VAL A 173 33.24 -7.82 -9.39
C VAL A 173 33.95 -9.14 -9.12
N GLN A 174 35.28 -9.12 -9.08
CA GLN A 174 36.06 -10.31 -8.74
C GLN A 174 35.84 -10.70 -7.26
N HIS A 175 35.79 -12.00 -6.97
CA HIS A 175 35.53 -12.56 -5.63
C HIS A 175 34.14 -12.22 -5.05
N PHE A 176 33.17 -11.87 -5.89
CA PHE A 176 31.80 -11.61 -5.46
C PHE A 176 31.07 -12.91 -5.07
N GLN A 177 30.55 -12.96 -3.85
CA GLN A 177 29.72 -14.06 -3.39
C GLN A 177 28.24 -13.66 -3.45
N LEU A 178 27.53 -14.19 -4.45
CA LEU A 178 26.15 -13.80 -4.74
C LEU A 178 25.18 -14.08 -3.57
N LEU A 179 25.24 -15.26 -2.98
CA LEU A 179 24.28 -15.66 -1.94
C LEU A 179 24.41 -14.83 -0.65
N PRO A 180 25.61 -14.65 -0.06
CA PRO A 180 25.81 -13.75 1.07
C PRO A 180 25.37 -12.31 0.77
N PHE A 181 25.73 -11.80 -0.41
CA PHE A 181 25.32 -10.45 -0.83
C PHE A 181 23.79 -10.32 -0.89
N LEU A 182 23.09 -11.28 -1.49
CA LEU A 182 21.63 -11.29 -1.56
C LEU A 182 21.02 -11.29 -0.15
N LEU A 183 21.51 -12.14 0.76
CA LEU A 183 21.00 -12.22 2.12
C LEU A 183 21.26 -10.94 2.91
N ASP A 184 22.41 -10.29 2.72
CA ASP A 184 22.79 -9.07 3.43
C ASP A 184 21.77 -7.93 3.23
N TRP A 185 21.20 -7.77 2.03
CA TRP A 185 20.21 -6.71 1.78
C TRP A 185 18.76 -7.21 1.82
N ILE A 186 18.47 -8.45 1.41
CA ILE A 186 17.10 -8.99 1.44
C ILE A 186 16.61 -9.18 2.86
N ALA A 187 17.46 -9.70 3.75
CA ALA A 187 17.06 -10.02 5.13
C ALA A 187 16.57 -8.80 5.92
N PRO A 188 17.34 -7.70 6.05
CA PRO A 188 16.88 -6.51 6.75
C PRO A 188 15.70 -5.85 6.04
N ALA A 189 15.67 -5.84 4.70
CA ALA A 189 14.52 -5.34 3.96
C ALA A 189 13.27 -6.13 4.35
N MET A 190 13.24 -7.45 4.18
CA MET A 190 12.06 -8.26 4.48
C MET A 190 11.54 -8.08 5.90
N LEU A 191 12.45 -7.97 6.87
CA LEU A 191 12.10 -7.68 8.25
C LEU A 191 11.39 -6.33 8.38
N ILE A 192 11.97 -5.25 7.85
CA ILE A 192 11.39 -3.90 7.88
C ILE A 192 10.01 -3.89 7.20
N TYR A 193 9.90 -4.46 6.01
CA TYR A 193 8.64 -4.55 5.27
C TYR A 193 7.57 -5.32 6.05
N GLY A 194 7.92 -6.46 6.64
CA GLY A 194 7.02 -7.26 7.47
C GLY A 194 6.55 -6.49 8.72
N MET A 195 7.45 -5.80 9.40
CA MET A 195 7.11 -4.97 10.56
C MET A 195 6.15 -3.84 10.19
N ILE A 196 6.41 -3.12 9.09
CA ILE A 196 5.53 -2.04 8.63
C ILE A 196 4.14 -2.59 8.30
N ALA A 197 4.06 -3.66 7.52
CA ALA A 197 2.79 -4.29 7.14
C ALA A 197 1.99 -4.74 8.37
N TYR A 198 2.65 -5.39 9.33
CA TYR A 198 2.02 -5.87 10.55
C TYR A 198 1.50 -4.74 11.44
N VAL A 199 2.32 -3.72 11.71
CA VAL A 199 1.93 -2.57 12.54
C VAL A 199 0.85 -1.75 11.84
N MET A 200 0.96 -1.55 10.52
CA MET A 200 -0.04 -0.86 9.71
C MET A 200 -1.42 -1.49 9.84
N MET A 201 -1.50 -2.82 9.79
CA MET A 201 -2.77 -3.55 9.97
C MET A 201 -3.32 -3.49 11.39
N ARG A 202 -2.49 -3.19 12.40
CA ARG A 202 -2.89 -3.19 13.82
C ARG A 202 -3.20 -1.81 14.38
N LYS A 203 -2.32 -0.86 14.15
CA LYS A 203 -2.37 0.49 14.74
C LYS A 203 -2.66 1.57 13.69
N GLY A 204 -2.70 1.21 12.41
CA GLY A 204 -2.90 2.13 11.30
C GLY A 204 -1.60 2.56 10.61
N VAL A 205 -1.76 3.19 9.45
CA VAL A 205 -0.69 3.52 8.51
C VAL A 205 0.40 4.40 9.11
N LYS A 206 0.03 5.45 9.86
CA LYS A 206 0.97 6.39 10.48
C LYS A 206 1.95 5.68 11.42
N PHE A 207 1.44 4.80 12.28
CA PHE A 207 2.28 4.02 13.19
C PHE A 207 3.11 2.98 12.46
N GLY A 208 2.58 2.36 11.40
CA GLY A 208 3.33 1.43 10.56
C GLY A 208 4.55 2.09 9.92
N LEU A 209 4.36 3.26 9.29
CA LEU A 209 5.44 4.01 8.67
C LEU A 209 6.46 4.53 9.70
N ALA A 210 6.00 5.12 10.80
CA ALA A 210 6.90 5.60 11.86
C ALA A 210 7.75 4.46 12.43
N PHE A 211 7.14 3.30 12.69
CA PHE A 211 7.86 2.12 13.18
C PHE A 211 8.84 1.56 12.14
N GLY A 212 8.48 1.60 10.86
CA GLY A 212 9.37 1.22 9.76
C GLY A 212 10.61 2.09 9.66
N ILE A 213 10.43 3.42 9.70
CA ILE A 213 11.53 4.38 9.67
C ILE A 213 12.42 4.19 10.91
N ALA A 214 11.82 4.02 12.10
CA ALA A 214 12.55 3.77 13.33
C ALA A 214 13.35 2.45 13.27
N ALA A 215 12.75 1.38 12.76
CA ALA A 215 13.44 0.09 12.63
C ALA A 215 14.58 0.15 11.60
N TRP A 216 14.35 0.81 10.45
CA TRP A 216 15.38 0.99 9.43
C TRP A 216 16.57 1.81 9.95
N THR A 217 16.30 2.94 10.58
CA THR A 217 17.35 3.78 11.19
C THR A 217 18.11 3.04 12.29
N ALA A 218 17.42 2.28 13.14
CA ALA A 218 18.05 1.45 14.15
C ALA A 218 18.98 0.38 13.55
N LEU A 219 18.55 -0.30 12.47
CA LEU A 219 19.39 -1.29 11.79
C LEU A 219 20.60 -0.65 11.11
N MET A 220 20.46 0.54 10.52
CA MET A 220 21.57 1.29 9.93
C MET A 220 22.60 1.69 10.98
N ILE A 221 22.14 2.23 12.11
CA ILE A 221 23.02 2.59 13.23
C ILE A 221 23.71 1.34 13.77
N ALA A 222 22.97 0.25 14.03
CA ALA A 222 23.54 -1.00 14.50
C ALA A 222 24.60 -1.57 13.55
N GLY A 223 24.34 -1.55 12.24
CA GLY A 223 25.29 -1.97 11.21
C GLY A 223 26.55 -1.12 11.19
N SER A 224 26.40 0.21 11.27
CA SER A 224 27.54 1.14 11.31
C SER A 224 28.41 0.97 12.56
N LEU A 225 27.80 0.78 13.73
CA LEU A 225 28.50 0.52 14.99
C LEU A 225 29.23 -0.82 14.95
N TYR A 226 28.59 -1.85 14.38
CA TYR A 226 29.21 -3.16 14.22
C TYR A 226 30.44 -3.12 13.30
N GLN A 227 30.37 -2.36 12.19
CA GLN A 227 31.53 -2.18 11.32
C GLN A 227 32.64 -1.34 11.97
N ALA A 228 32.29 -0.28 12.70
CA ALA A 228 33.27 0.62 13.32
C ALA A 228 33.97 0.04 14.56
N GLN A 229 33.25 -0.73 15.38
CA GLN A 229 33.73 -1.23 16.68
C GLN A 229 33.59 -2.75 16.83
N GLY A 230 32.56 -3.35 16.23
CA GLY A 230 32.18 -4.75 16.44
C GLY A 230 33.22 -5.77 16.02
N TYR A 231 33.96 -5.54 14.93
CA TYR A 231 35.04 -6.45 14.49
C TYR A 231 36.14 -6.67 15.54
N ALA A 232 36.36 -5.70 16.43
CA ALA A 232 37.38 -5.80 17.48
C ALA A 232 36.88 -6.49 18.76
N TYR A 233 35.57 -6.48 19.04
CA TYR A 233 35.02 -6.91 20.33
C TYR A 233 34.09 -8.13 20.24
N ILE A 234 33.37 -8.32 19.13
CA ILE A 234 32.42 -9.43 18.94
C ILE A 234 32.53 -9.94 17.49
N PRO A 235 33.48 -10.84 17.19
CA PRO A 235 33.57 -11.44 15.87
C PRO A 235 32.42 -12.44 15.68
N PHE A 236 31.43 -12.10 14.84
CA PHE A 236 30.44 -13.09 14.41
C PHE A 236 31.05 -14.04 13.38
N SER A 237 30.87 -15.35 13.58
CA SER A 237 31.20 -16.32 12.56
C SER A 237 30.25 -16.21 11.36
N HIS A 238 30.69 -16.65 10.17
CA HIS A 238 29.83 -16.68 8.99
C HIS A 238 28.52 -17.47 9.21
N SER A 239 28.55 -18.52 10.03
CA SER A 239 27.35 -19.30 10.40
C SER A 239 26.38 -18.52 11.29
N GLN A 240 26.89 -17.70 12.22
CA GLN A 240 26.07 -16.86 13.08
C GLN A 240 25.39 -15.75 12.27
N VAL A 241 26.13 -15.09 11.37
CA VAL A 241 25.58 -14.05 10.48
C VAL A 241 24.47 -14.63 9.60
N ALA A 242 24.71 -15.78 8.97
CA ALA A 242 23.71 -16.47 8.16
C ALA A 242 22.46 -16.86 8.98
N GLY A 243 22.65 -17.27 10.24
CA GLY A 243 21.55 -17.58 11.17
C GLY A 243 20.69 -16.36 11.51
N ILE A 244 21.31 -15.21 11.77
CA ILE A 244 20.60 -13.93 12.02
C ILE A 244 19.82 -13.50 10.79
N GLN A 245 20.44 -13.54 9.61
CA GLN A 245 19.79 -13.16 8.34
C GLN A 245 18.61 -14.07 8.01
N SER A 246 18.77 -15.38 8.20
CA SER A 246 17.68 -16.35 8.03
C SER A 246 16.53 -16.08 9.01
N SER A 247 16.86 -15.72 10.25
CA SER A 247 15.86 -15.32 11.26
C SER A 247 15.10 -14.05 10.84
N PHE A 248 15.78 -13.07 10.23
CA PHE A 248 15.15 -11.84 9.74
C PHE A 248 14.20 -12.11 8.57
N VAL A 249 14.62 -12.93 7.59
CA VAL A 249 13.77 -13.32 6.46
C VAL A 249 12.54 -14.08 6.95
N THR A 250 12.73 -15.09 7.80
CA THR A 250 11.63 -15.91 8.33
C THR A 250 10.65 -15.09 9.17
N LEU A 251 11.15 -14.22 10.07
CA LEU A 251 10.30 -13.32 10.84
C LEU A 251 9.56 -12.31 9.95
N GLY A 252 10.24 -11.74 8.95
CA GLY A 252 9.64 -10.82 7.99
C GLY A 252 8.49 -11.46 7.21
N LEU A 253 8.70 -12.66 6.66
CA LEU A 253 7.67 -13.44 5.98
C LEU A 253 6.51 -13.80 6.91
N PHE A 254 6.81 -14.19 8.14
CA PHE A 254 5.78 -14.51 9.14
C PHE A 254 4.92 -13.28 9.48
N LEU A 255 5.54 -12.10 9.65
CA LEU A 255 4.83 -10.85 9.89
C LEU A 255 3.96 -10.42 8.69
N LEU A 256 4.47 -10.58 7.45
CA LEU A 256 3.68 -10.38 6.23
C LEU A 256 2.48 -11.33 6.17
N PHE A 257 2.68 -12.60 6.51
CA PHE A 257 1.60 -13.59 6.57
C PHE A 257 0.55 -13.23 7.62
N LEU A 258 0.96 -12.77 8.80
CA LEU A 258 0.03 -12.29 9.83
C LEU A 258 -0.74 -11.03 9.39
N ALA A 259 -0.07 -10.11 8.70
CA ALA A 259 -0.70 -8.93 8.12
C ALA A 259 -1.75 -9.33 7.08
N TYR A 260 -1.42 -10.30 6.21
CA TYR A 260 -2.34 -10.88 5.23
C TYR A 260 -3.54 -11.58 5.88
N LYS A 261 -3.31 -12.43 6.89
CA LYS A 261 -4.41 -13.09 7.62
C LYS A 261 -5.35 -12.08 8.27
N LYS A 262 -4.81 -10.99 8.82
CA LYS A 262 -5.61 -9.90 9.39
C LYS A 262 -6.37 -9.13 8.31
N SER A 263 -5.77 -8.92 7.15
CA SER A 263 -6.41 -8.22 6.04
C SER A 263 -7.64 -8.99 5.50
N LEU A 264 -7.55 -10.32 5.43
CA LEU A 264 -8.70 -11.20 5.11
C LEU A 264 -9.82 -11.08 6.15
N LYS A 265 -9.49 -11.00 7.44
CA LYS A 265 -10.49 -10.83 8.51
C LYS A 265 -11.21 -9.47 8.42
N LEU A 266 -10.50 -8.41 8.01
CA LEU A 266 -11.11 -7.10 7.80
C LEU A 266 -12.10 -7.10 6.62
N GLN A 267 -11.78 -7.81 5.53
CA GLN A 267 -12.71 -7.99 4.41
C GLN A 267 -14.00 -8.72 4.83
N THR A 268 -13.93 -9.62 5.81
CA THR A 268 -15.13 -10.34 6.31
C THR A 268 -16.00 -9.52 7.27
N MET A 269 -15.48 -8.42 7.84
CA MET A 269 -16.17 -7.62 8.87
C MET A 269 -17.03 -6.49 8.30
N PHE A 270 -16.74 -5.99 7.09
CA PHE A 270 -17.55 -5.00 6.38
C PHE A 270 -18.68 -5.65 5.56
N ARG A 271 -19.25 -6.72 6.11
CA ARG A 271 -20.32 -7.52 5.53
C ARG A 271 -21.61 -7.30 6.28
#